data_AF-A0A4Q2YCB9-F1
#
_entry.id   AF-A0A4Q2YCB9-F1
#
_cell.length_a   1.000
_cell.length_b   1.000
_cell.length_c   1.000
_cell.angle_alpha   90.00
_cell.angle_beta   90.00
_cell.angle_gamma   90.00
#
_symmetry.space_group_name_H-M   'P 1'
#
loop_
_entity.id
_entity.type
_entity.pdbx_description
1 polymer ?
#
loop_
_entity_poly.entity_id
_entity_poly.type
_entity_poly.pdbx_seq_one_letter_code
_entity_poly.pdbx_strand_id
1 'polypeptide(L)'
;MAERNTRKVRPDNVLRQQPEERQLAIFNDLKQRGAAAVRESLRAEGLDVGMTALYNFAAWWRSELRFLEADGERASLLAKMLVRHPAVKLEKLEQWADALFLQTAVSRDNLDGYVKLRTVMERAKQTRLDARRLAMLEEKERKLERIEKELQDRKAAGGLTPEALELMESMLGMMNA
;
A
#
# COMPACT_ATOMS: atom_id res chain seq x y z
N MET A 1 27.49 18.67 16.16
CA MET A 1 26.01 18.62 16.07
C MET A 1 25.62 19.17 14.71
N ALA A 2 25.12 18.32 13.81
CA ALA A 2 24.81 18.72 12.44
C ALA A 2 23.51 19.56 12.42
N GLU A 3 23.58 20.76 11.85
CA GLU A 3 22.43 21.61 11.55
C GLU A 3 21.45 20.82 10.67
N ARG A 4 20.24 20.59 11.20
CA ARG A 4 19.14 20.02 10.40
C ARG A 4 18.79 21.03 9.32
N ASN A 5 19.09 20.66 8.08
CA ASN A 5 18.71 21.36 6.86
C ASN A 5 17.18 21.52 6.81
N THR A 6 16.67 22.64 7.31
CA THR A 6 15.26 23.03 7.24
C THR A 6 14.95 23.52 5.84
N ARG A 7 14.87 22.59 4.88
CA ARG A 7 14.36 22.89 3.54
C ARG A 7 13.02 23.58 3.69
N LYS A 8 12.94 24.83 3.22
CA LYS A 8 11.73 25.65 3.22
C LYS A 8 10.61 24.84 2.58
N VAL A 9 9.60 24.46 3.37
CA VAL A 9 8.43 23.72 2.86
C VAL A 9 7.84 24.54 1.74
N ARG A 10 7.64 23.94 0.56
CA ARG A 10 7.06 24.69 -0.55
C ARG A 10 5.67 25.20 -0.12
N PRO A 11 5.32 26.47 -0.39
CA PRO A 11 4.07 27.06 0.12
C PRO A 11 2.80 26.36 -0.36
N ASP A 12 2.83 25.73 -1.54
CA ASP A 12 1.73 24.90 -2.05
C ASP A 12 1.57 23.60 -1.25
N ASN A 13 2.66 23.08 -0.67
CA ASN A 13 2.63 21.88 0.17
C ASN A 13 1.88 22.11 1.49
N VAL A 14 1.86 23.35 2.00
CA VAL A 14 1.14 23.71 3.23
C VAL A 14 -0.37 23.57 3.06
N LEU A 15 -0.89 23.93 1.87
CA LEU A 15 -2.31 23.78 1.55
C LEU A 15 -2.70 22.31 1.36
N ARG A 16 -1.80 21.50 0.78
CA ARG A 16 -2.01 20.05 0.57
C ARG A 16 -1.92 19.21 1.85
N GLN A 17 -1.36 19.76 2.92
CA GLN A 17 -1.24 19.11 4.22
C GLN A 17 -2.42 19.40 5.17
N GLN A 18 -3.34 20.27 4.76
CA GLN A 18 -4.56 20.54 5.54
C GLN A 18 -5.48 19.31 5.54
N PRO A 19 -6.44 19.19 6.46
CA PRO A 19 -7.49 18.17 6.36
C PRO A 19 -8.28 18.29 5.05
N GLU A 20 -8.73 17.18 4.45
CA GLU A 20 -9.43 17.18 3.15
C GLU A 20 -10.65 18.10 3.11
N GLU A 21 -11.43 18.16 4.19
CA GLU A 21 -12.57 19.08 4.33
C GLU A 21 -12.14 20.54 4.18
N ARG A 22 -10.98 20.89 4.77
CA ARG A 22 -10.42 22.23 4.68
C ARG A 22 -9.89 22.51 3.28
N GLN A 23 -9.25 21.53 2.65
CA GLN A 23 -8.79 21.65 1.27
C GLN A 23 -9.96 21.88 0.31
N LEU A 24 -11.06 21.16 0.48
CA LEU A 24 -12.30 21.34 -0.27
C LEU A 24 -12.87 22.76 -0.07
N ALA A 25 -12.93 23.23 1.17
CA ALA A 25 -13.42 24.57 1.50
C ALA A 25 -12.57 25.65 0.80
N ILE A 26 -11.24 25.57 0.90
CA ILE A 26 -10.30 26.48 0.23
C ILE A 26 -10.51 26.47 -1.28
N PHE A 27 -10.70 25.29 -1.87
CA PHE A 27 -10.94 25.16 -3.31
C PHE A 27 -12.28 25.78 -3.75
N ASN A 28 -13.33 25.57 -2.97
CA ASN A 28 -14.64 26.16 -3.24
C ASN A 28 -14.60 27.68 -3.11
N ASP A 29 -13.92 28.18 -2.08
CA ASP A 29 -13.66 29.60 -1.90
C ASP A 29 -12.86 30.19 -3.06
N LEU A 30 -11.85 29.47 -3.58
CA LEU A 30 -11.09 29.90 -4.75
C LEU A 30 -11.97 30.03 -5.99
N LYS A 31 -12.97 29.16 -6.16
CA LYS A 31 -13.94 29.22 -7.25
C LYS A 31 -14.92 30.39 -7.09
N GLN A 32 -15.36 30.68 -5.87
CA GLN A 32 -16.41 31.67 -5.60
C GLN A 32 -15.87 33.09 -5.46
N ARG A 33 -14.77 33.25 -4.71
CA ARG A 33 -14.24 34.55 -4.26
C ARG A 33 -12.96 34.96 -4.98
N GLY A 34 -12.32 34.01 -5.67
CA GLY A 34 -11.06 34.23 -6.38
C GLY A 34 -9.83 34.24 -5.47
N ALA A 35 -8.65 34.10 -6.08
CA ALA A 35 -7.40 33.86 -5.35
C ALA A 35 -6.94 35.02 -4.44
N ALA A 36 -7.28 36.27 -4.77
CA ALA A 36 -6.90 37.42 -3.94
C ALA A 36 -7.63 37.40 -2.58
N ALA A 37 -8.96 37.24 -2.60
CA ALA A 37 -9.77 37.20 -1.39
C ALA A 37 -9.44 35.97 -0.51
N VAL A 38 -9.20 34.82 -1.15
CA VAL A 38 -8.79 33.61 -0.41
C VAL A 38 -7.42 33.77 0.24
N ARG A 39 -6.47 34.42 -0.45
CA ARG A 39 -5.16 34.71 0.13
C ARG A 39 -5.25 35.57 1.37
N GLU A 40 -6.09 36.61 1.36
CA GLU A 40 -6.31 37.47 2.54
C GLU A 40 -6.93 36.69 3.70
N SER A 41 -7.95 35.87 3.42
CA SER A 41 -8.58 34.99 4.40
C SER A 41 -7.58 34.03 5.03
N LEU A 42 -6.76 33.35 4.21
CA LEU A 42 -5.74 32.41 4.69
C LEU A 42 -4.65 33.12 5.49
N ARG A 43 -4.25 34.33 5.07
CA ARG A 43 -3.28 35.13 5.82
C ARG A 43 -3.81 35.53 7.20
N ALA A 44 -5.10 35.88 7.31
CA ALA A 44 -5.73 36.19 8.59
C ALA A 44 -5.74 34.97 9.54
N GLU A 45 -5.78 33.77 8.98
CA GLU A 45 -5.69 32.50 9.71
C GLU A 45 -4.24 32.05 9.99
N GLY A 46 -3.24 32.85 9.64
CA GLY A 46 -1.82 32.54 9.85
C GLY A 46 -1.17 31.71 8.74
N LEU A 47 -1.86 31.49 7.62
CA LEU A 47 -1.33 30.78 6.45
C LEU A 47 -0.88 31.78 5.38
N ASP A 48 0.40 32.15 5.39
CA ASP A 48 0.96 33.02 4.35
C ASP A 48 1.32 32.22 3.09
N VAL A 49 0.40 32.25 2.12
CA VAL A 49 0.55 31.60 0.81
C VAL A 49 0.55 32.61 -0.32
N GLY A 50 1.41 32.39 -1.32
CA GLY A 50 1.46 33.20 -2.52
C GLY A 50 0.34 32.85 -3.51
N MET A 51 0.02 33.76 -4.42
CA MET A 51 -0.97 33.53 -5.49
C MET A 51 -0.65 32.28 -6.33
N THR A 52 0.61 32.10 -6.69
CA THR A 52 1.08 30.91 -7.43
C THR A 52 0.81 29.61 -6.66
N ALA A 53 0.96 29.63 -5.33
CA ALA A 53 0.68 28.45 -4.51
C ALA A 53 -0.81 28.10 -4.53
N LEU A 54 -1.70 29.10 -4.52
CA LEU A 54 -3.15 28.89 -4.65
C LEU A 54 -3.54 28.32 -6.02
N TYR A 55 -2.95 28.81 -7.11
CA TYR A 55 -3.20 28.25 -8.44
C TYR A 55 -2.69 26.82 -8.57
N ASN A 56 -1.47 26.55 -8.07
CA ASN A 56 -0.91 25.20 -8.06
C ASN A 56 -1.72 24.25 -7.19
N PHE A 57 -2.22 24.72 -6.05
CA PHE A 57 -3.14 23.97 -5.20
C PHE A 57 -4.45 23.69 -5.93
N ALA A 58 -5.08 24.68 -6.57
CA ALA A 58 -6.32 24.48 -7.30
C ALA A 58 -6.17 23.51 -8.48
N ALA A 59 -5.05 23.56 -9.20
CA ALA A 59 -4.74 22.61 -10.27
C ALA A 59 -4.60 21.19 -9.73
N TRP A 60 -3.85 21.03 -8.64
CA TRP A 60 -3.67 19.74 -7.98
C TRP A 60 -4.97 19.18 -7.39
N TRP A 61 -5.77 20.00 -6.70
CA TRP A 61 -7.04 19.56 -6.13
C TRP A 61 -8.05 19.14 -7.21
N ARG A 62 -8.03 19.79 -8.38
CA ARG A 62 -8.83 19.34 -9.55
C ARG A 62 -8.36 18.01 -10.13
N SER A 63 -7.07 17.69 -10.06
CA SER A 63 -6.62 16.33 -10.40
C SER A 63 -7.07 15.33 -9.34
N GLU A 64 -6.97 15.68 -8.06
CA GLU A 64 -7.33 14.81 -6.94
C GLU A 64 -8.84 14.49 -6.93
N LEU A 65 -9.70 15.50 -7.07
CA LEU A 65 -11.15 15.33 -7.20
C LEU A 65 -11.52 14.34 -8.32
N ARG A 66 -10.84 14.43 -9.48
CA ARG A 66 -11.09 13.51 -10.60
C ARG A 66 -10.65 12.09 -10.31
N PHE A 67 -9.70 11.90 -9.40
CA PHE A 67 -9.35 10.57 -8.89
C PHE A 67 -10.40 10.07 -7.89
N LEU A 68 -10.77 10.91 -6.91
CA LEU A 68 -11.76 10.57 -5.89
C LEU A 68 -13.15 10.26 -6.48
N GLU A 69 -13.62 11.04 -7.45
CA GLU A 69 -14.89 10.81 -8.15
C GLU A 69 -14.85 9.48 -8.92
N ALA A 70 -13.73 9.19 -9.60
CA ALA A 70 -13.54 7.91 -10.29
C ALA A 70 -13.53 6.73 -9.32
N ASP A 71 -12.90 6.89 -8.16
CA ASP A 71 -12.88 5.88 -7.11
C ASP A 71 -14.28 5.65 -6.52
N GLY A 72 -15.05 6.72 -6.30
CA GLY A 72 -16.44 6.63 -5.85
C GLY A 72 -17.34 5.87 -6.83
N GLU A 73 -17.24 6.18 -8.13
CA GLU A 73 -17.99 5.48 -9.18
C GLU A 73 -17.60 4.01 -9.27
N ARG A 74 -16.30 3.69 -9.20
CA ARG A 74 -15.79 2.31 -9.22
C ARG A 74 -16.25 1.52 -7.99
N ALA A 75 -16.16 2.10 -6.81
CA ALA A 75 -16.61 1.48 -5.56
C ALA A 75 -18.12 1.19 -5.61
N SER A 76 -18.91 2.13 -6.13
CA SER A 76 -20.35 1.94 -6.35
C SER A 76 -20.63 0.79 -7.32
N LEU A 77 -19.88 0.70 -8.43
CA LEU A 77 -20.05 -0.36 -9.40
C LEU A 77 -19.68 -1.74 -8.83
N LEU A 78 -18.55 -1.84 -8.13
CA LEU A 78 -18.14 -3.08 -7.45
C LEU A 78 -19.16 -3.50 -6.40
N ALA A 79 -19.71 -2.56 -5.61
CA ALA A 79 -20.77 -2.85 -4.66
C ALA A 79 -22.03 -3.41 -5.36
N LYS A 80 -22.44 -2.82 -6.49
CA LYS A 80 -23.56 -3.34 -7.30
C LYS A 80 -23.28 -4.75 -7.84
N MET A 81 -22.03 -5.06 -8.22
CA MET A 81 -21.64 -6.40 -8.66
C MET A 81 -21.66 -7.41 -7.50
N LEU A 82 -21.22 -7.02 -6.30
CA LEU A 82 -21.26 -7.84 -5.10
C LEU A 82 -22.69 -8.18 -4.68
N VAL A 83 -23.62 -7.23 -4.78
CA VAL A 83 -25.05 -7.49 -4.53
C VAL A 83 -25.61 -8.56 -5.47
N ARG A 84 -25.18 -8.57 -6.75
CA ARG A 84 -25.61 -9.55 -7.74
C ARG A 84 -24.91 -10.90 -7.62
N HIS A 85 -23.71 -10.91 -7.03
CA HIS A 85 -22.88 -12.10 -6.89
C HIS A 85 -22.30 -12.19 -5.46
N PRO A 86 -23.13 -12.47 -4.45
CA PRO A 86 -22.71 -12.42 -3.05
C PRO A 86 -21.68 -13.50 -2.67
N ALA A 87 -21.62 -14.59 -3.42
CA ALA A 87 -20.65 -15.67 -3.23
C ALA A 87 -19.40 -15.53 -4.12
N VAL A 88 -19.10 -14.33 -4.64
CA VAL A 88 -17.93 -14.12 -5.48
C VAL A 88 -16.65 -14.35 -4.66
N LYS A 89 -15.72 -15.12 -5.22
CA LYS A 89 -14.40 -15.33 -4.62
C LYS A 89 -13.52 -14.09 -4.83
N LEU A 90 -12.56 -13.90 -3.94
CA LEU A 90 -11.63 -12.76 -3.99
C LEU A 90 -10.95 -12.62 -5.35
N GLU A 91 -10.51 -13.71 -5.96
CA GLU A 91 -9.81 -13.69 -7.24
C GLU A 91 -10.69 -13.11 -8.36
N LYS A 92 -12.00 -13.36 -8.28
CA LYS A 92 -12.96 -12.86 -9.28
C LYS A 92 -13.30 -11.39 -9.03
N LEU A 93 -13.33 -10.97 -7.77
CA LEU A 93 -13.46 -9.55 -7.39
C LEU A 93 -12.25 -8.73 -7.87
N GLU A 94 -11.03 -9.26 -7.70
CA GLU A 94 -9.80 -8.65 -8.20
C GLU A 94 -9.83 -8.48 -9.72
N GLN A 95 -10.26 -9.51 -10.46
CA GLN A 95 -10.44 -9.42 -11.92
C GLN A 95 -11.41 -8.31 -12.34
N TRP A 96 -12.51 -8.14 -11.61
CA TRP A 96 -13.47 -7.06 -11.89
C TRP A 96 -12.89 -5.69 -11.59
N ALA A 97 -12.19 -5.53 -10.47
CA ALA A 97 -11.52 -4.29 -10.13
C ALA A 97 -10.47 -3.92 -11.20
N ASP A 98 -9.65 -4.87 -11.64
CA ASP A 98 -8.65 -4.67 -12.69
C ASP A 98 -9.28 -4.25 -14.02
N ALA A 99 -10.39 -4.88 -14.41
CA ALA A 99 -11.10 -4.55 -15.65
C ALA A 99 -11.66 -3.12 -15.60
N LEU A 100 -12.23 -2.70 -14.47
CA LEU A 100 -12.74 -1.34 -14.28
C LEU A 100 -11.62 -0.31 -14.28
N PHE A 101 -10.48 -0.65 -13.68
CA PHE A 101 -9.33 0.23 -13.68
C PHE A 101 -8.74 0.40 -15.08
N LEU A 102 -8.63 -0.69 -15.86
CA LEU A 102 -8.21 -0.65 -17.26
C LEU A 102 -9.18 0.18 -18.12
N GLN A 103 -10.49 -0.04 -17.97
CA GLN A 103 -11.50 0.75 -18.69
C GLN A 103 -11.35 2.25 -18.40
N THR A 104 -11.10 2.62 -17.13
CA THR A 104 -10.88 4.01 -16.74
C THR A 104 -9.60 4.58 -17.35
N ALA A 105 -8.54 3.79 -17.40
CA ALA A 105 -7.28 4.21 -17.98
C ALA A 105 -7.41 4.45 -19.49
N VAL A 106 -8.14 3.57 -20.19
CA VAL A 106 -8.46 3.73 -21.61
C VAL A 106 -9.31 4.98 -21.84
N SER A 107 -10.37 5.20 -21.06
CA SER A 107 -11.26 6.36 -21.25
C SER A 107 -10.59 7.70 -20.97
N ARG A 108 -9.50 7.70 -20.19
CA ARG A 108 -8.71 8.89 -19.83
C ARG A 108 -7.42 9.04 -20.63
N ASP A 109 -7.18 8.19 -21.63
CA ASP A 109 -5.93 8.12 -22.41
C ASP A 109 -4.67 8.07 -21.51
N ASN A 110 -4.79 7.37 -20.37
CA ASN A 110 -3.74 7.25 -19.36
C ASN A 110 -3.33 5.78 -19.17
N LEU A 111 -2.98 5.12 -20.26
CA LEU A 111 -2.52 3.74 -20.26
C LEU A 111 -1.20 3.56 -19.50
N ASP A 112 -0.31 4.55 -19.57
CA ASP A 112 0.98 4.53 -18.85
C ASP A 112 0.77 4.47 -17.33
N GLY A 113 -0.19 5.24 -16.81
CA GLY A 113 -0.59 5.17 -15.40
C GLY A 113 -1.11 3.78 -14.99
N TYR A 114 -1.90 3.14 -15.84
CA TYR A 114 -2.37 1.77 -15.61
C TYR A 114 -1.22 0.75 -15.57
N VAL A 115 -0.30 0.80 -16.54
CA VAL A 115 0.85 -0.12 -16.60
C VAL A 115 1.73 0.02 -15.36
N LYS A 116 2.00 1.25 -14.93
CA LYS A 116 2.76 1.53 -13.71
C LYS A 116 2.05 0.97 -12.47
N LEU A 117 0.76 1.22 -12.32
CA LEU A 117 -0.01 0.70 -11.18
C LEU A 117 -0.03 -0.83 -11.17
N ARG A 118 -0.29 -1.47 -12.31
CA ARG A 118 -0.31 -2.93 -12.43
C ARG A 118 1.04 -3.55 -12.06
N THR A 119 2.13 -2.91 -12.47
CA THR A 119 3.49 -3.32 -12.12
C THR A 119 3.72 -3.26 -10.61
N VAL A 120 3.23 -2.22 -9.94
CA VAL A 120 3.31 -2.09 -8.47
C VAL A 120 2.48 -3.17 -7.78
N MET A 121 1.26 -3.44 -8.27
CA MET A 121 0.39 -4.48 -7.71
C MET A 121 1.00 -5.88 -7.81
N GLU A 122 1.56 -6.23 -8.98
CA GLU A 122 2.22 -7.53 -9.16
C GLU A 122 3.46 -7.66 -8.26
N ARG A 123 4.25 -6.59 -8.13
CA ARG A 123 5.37 -6.57 -7.18
C ARG A 123 4.89 -6.79 -5.74
N ALA A 124 3.82 -6.11 -5.31
CA ALA A 124 3.27 -6.28 -3.97
C ALA A 124 2.76 -7.72 -3.74
N LYS A 125 2.14 -8.33 -4.75
CA LYS A 125 1.72 -9.74 -4.71
C LYS A 125 2.92 -10.67 -4.55
N GLN A 126 3.97 -10.44 -5.34
CA GLN A 126 5.20 -11.22 -5.26
C GLN A 126 5.85 -11.11 -3.86
N THR A 127 5.96 -9.89 -3.33
CA THR A 127 6.48 -9.65 -1.97
C THR A 127 5.69 -10.41 -0.91
N ARG A 128 4.35 -10.48 -1.01
CA ARG A 128 3.51 -11.25 -0.08
C ARG A 128 3.79 -12.75 -0.17
N LEU A 129 3.94 -13.28 -1.37
CA LEU A 129 4.27 -14.70 -1.57
C LEU A 129 5.65 -15.02 -1.01
N ASP A 130 6.63 -14.15 -1.23
CA ASP A 130 7.98 -14.33 -0.74
C ASP A 130 8.05 -14.22 0.79
N ALA A 131 7.32 -13.29 1.39
CA ALA A 131 7.17 -13.22 2.86
C ALA A 131 6.57 -14.50 3.43
N ARG A 132 5.56 -15.08 2.77
CA ARG A 132 4.95 -16.35 3.19
C ARG A 132 5.92 -17.53 3.05
N ARG A 133 6.72 -17.57 1.99
CA ARG A 133 7.78 -18.57 1.81
C ARG A 133 8.84 -18.45 2.90
N LEU A 134 9.29 -17.24 3.21
CA LEU A 134 10.27 -17.00 4.26
C LEU A 134 9.74 -17.47 5.61
N ALA A 135 8.50 -17.13 5.97
CA ALA A 135 7.89 -17.58 7.22
C ALA A 135 7.80 -19.12 7.31
N MET A 136 7.49 -19.80 6.21
CA MET A 136 7.48 -21.27 6.18
C MET A 136 8.89 -21.86 6.35
N LEU A 137 9.92 -21.21 5.79
CA LEU A 137 11.31 -21.65 5.95
C LEU A 137 11.79 -21.44 7.40
N GLU A 138 11.51 -20.28 8.00
CA GLU A 138 11.83 -20.01 9.40
C GLU A 138 11.14 -21.00 10.36
N GLU A 139 9.88 -21.39 10.06
CA GLU A 139 9.19 -22.41 10.86
C GLU A 139 9.84 -23.79 10.73
N LYS A 140 10.28 -24.17 9.51
CA LYS A 140 11.01 -25.40 9.28
C LYS A 140 12.35 -25.41 10.01
N GLU A 141 13.11 -24.33 9.94
CA GLU A 141 14.39 -24.16 10.62
C GLU A 141 14.22 -24.32 12.14
N ARG A 142 13.25 -23.63 12.74
CA ARG A 142 12.94 -23.80 14.18
C ARG A 142 12.54 -25.22 14.56
N LYS A 143 11.84 -25.94 13.67
CA LYS A 143 11.50 -27.35 13.90
C LYS A 143 12.74 -28.23 13.85
N LEU A 144 13.62 -28.00 12.88
CA LEU A 144 14.89 -28.72 12.77
C LEU A 144 15.77 -28.47 13.99
N GLU A 145 15.96 -27.22 14.40
CA GLU A 145 16.74 -26.88 15.62
C GLU A 145 16.19 -27.57 16.87
N ARG A 146 14.87 -27.65 17.03
CA ARG A 146 14.26 -28.39 18.15
C ARG A 146 14.56 -29.88 18.09
N ILE A 147 14.40 -30.49 16.91
CA ILE A 147 14.68 -31.92 16.72
C ILE A 147 16.15 -32.20 16.98
N GLU A 148 17.06 -31.40 16.43
CA GLU A 148 18.51 -31.54 16.65
C GLU A 148 18.87 -31.41 18.12
N LYS A 149 18.28 -30.44 18.83
CA LYS A 149 18.50 -30.27 20.27
C LYS A 149 17.97 -31.45 21.08
N GLU A 150 16.75 -31.91 20.81
CA GLU A 150 16.19 -33.11 21.46
C GLU A 150 17.05 -34.35 21.21
N LEU A 151 17.64 -34.46 20.01
CA LEU A 151 18.51 -35.56 19.63
C LEU A 151 19.85 -35.48 20.38
N GLN A 152 20.45 -34.29 20.49
CA GLN A 152 21.64 -34.06 21.32
C GLN A 152 21.39 -34.36 22.80
N ASP A 153 20.26 -33.90 23.35
CA ASP A 153 19.90 -34.14 24.75
C ASP A 153 19.70 -35.65 25.02
N ARG A 154 19.05 -36.38 24.12
CA ARG A 154 18.88 -37.84 24.23
C ARG A 154 20.18 -38.63 24.06
N LYS A 155 21.09 -38.17 23.18
CA LYS A 155 22.45 -38.72 23.05
C LYS A 155 23.23 -38.55 24.35
N ALA A 156 23.21 -37.35 24.93
CA ALA A 156 23.90 -37.04 26.18
C ALA A 156 23.34 -37.82 27.38
N ALA A 157 22.03 -38.08 27.39
CA ALA A 157 21.35 -38.86 28.43
C ALA A 157 21.57 -40.39 28.31
N GLY A 158 22.25 -40.88 27.27
CA GLY A 158 22.49 -42.32 27.05
C GLY A 158 21.24 -43.14 26.74
N GLY A 159 20.13 -42.49 26.36
CA GLY A 159 18.81 -43.11 26.21
C GLY A 159 18.45 -43.57 24.80
N LEU A 160 19.36 -43.47 23.83
CA LEU A 160 19.14 -43.88 22.43
C LEU A 160 19.95 -45.13 22.10
N THR A 161 19.30 -46.15 21.53
CA THR A 161 20.01 -47.26 20.91
C THR A 161 20.70 -46.78 19.62
N PRO A 162 21.84 -47.37 19.24
CA PRO A 162 22.56 -47.00 18.02
C PRO A 162 21.69 -47.03 16.75
N GLU A 163 20.79 -48.01 16.61
CA GLU A 163 19.90 -48.08 15.44
C GLU A 163 18.86 -46.95 15.41
N ALA A 164 18.35 -46.50 16.57
CA ALA A 164 17.41 -45.38 16.64
C ALA A 164 18.09 -44.04 16.29
N LEU A 165 19.39 -43.95 16.53
CA LEU A 165 20.23 -42.78 16.30
C LEU A 165 20.54 -42.63 14.80
N GLU A 166 20.91 -43.71 14.11
CA GLU A 166 21.10 -43.71 12.65
C GLU A 166 19.80 -43.42 11.88
N LEU A 167 18.66 -43.98 12.33
CA LEU A 167 17.36 -43.74 11.68
C LEU A 167 16.97 -42.26 11.75
N MET A 168 17.20 -41.61 12.90
CA MET A 168 16.89 -40.19 13.08
C MET A 168 17.87 -39.27 12.34
N GLU A 169 19.16 -39.60 12.28
CA GLU A 169 20.16 -38.88 11.47
C GLU A 169 19.85 -38.96 9.97
N SER A 170 19.39 -40.12 9.49
CA SER A 170 18.92 -40.30 8.11
C SER A 170 17.67 -39.45 7.81
N MET A 171 16.71 -39.38 8.74
CA MET A 171 15.51 -38.54 8.58
C MET A 171 15.85 -37.04 8.52
N LEU A 172 16.80 -36.58 9.35
CA LEU A 172 17.29 -35.19 9.30
C LEU A 172 18.03 -34.90 7.99
N GLY A 173 18.86 -35.82 7.52
CA GLY A 173 19.55 -35.72 6.23
C GLY A 173 18.58 -35.60 5.04
N MET A 174 17.46 -36.34 5.08
CA MET A 174 16.42 -36.26 4.05
C MET A 174 15.56 -34.99 4.12
N MET A 175 15.46 -34.35 5.29
CA MET A 175 14.73 -33.08 5.45
C MET A 175 15.56 -31.85 5.02
N ASN A 176 16.88 -32.00 4.95
CA ASN A 176 17.84 -30.98 4.53
C ASN A 176 18.21 -31.02 3.03
N ALA A 177 17.73 -32.02 2.29
CA ALA A 177 17.93 -32.19 0.83
C ALA A 177 16.72 -31.66 0.04
#